data_AF-A0A9Q1BT61-F1
#
_entry.id   AF-A0A9Q1BT61-F1
#
_cell.length_a   1.000
_cell.length_b   1.000
_cell.length_c   1.000
_cell.angle_alpha   90.00
_cell.angle_beta   90.00
_cell.angle_gamma   90.00
#
_symmetry.space_group_name_H-M   'P 1'
#
loop_
_entity.id
_entity.type
_entity.pdbx_description
1 polymer ?
#
loop_
_entity_poly.entity_id
_entity_poly.type
_entity_poly.pdbx_seq_one_letter_code
_entity_poly.pdbx_strand_id
1 'polypeptide(L)'
;MKKMYLYAQPPTHQSSLPPSEWNFTLITSHNHSYVYEDDENDSLFSIATATFCVFLQRYPNYYVNTLIISSTLLCLLSFVTFLAPPDSDERISLGVSMVVGLTVSITCWGHPPLCK
;
A
#
# COMPACT_ATOMS: atom_id res chain seq x y z
N MET A 1 32.97 24.31 -12.79
CA MET A 1 32.58 22.90 -12.97
C MET A 1 33.00 22.09 -11.75
N LYS A 2 32.10 21.79 -10.80
CA LYS A 2 32.38 20.90 -9.67
C LYS A 2 32.08 19.45 -10.09
N LYS A 3 33.10 18.58 -10.04
CA LYS A 3 32.93 17.13 -10.22
C LYS A 3 32.29 16.54 -8.96
N MET A 4 31.27 15.71 -9.17
CA MET A 4 30.47 15.08 -8.13
C MET A 4 30.89 13.63 -7.98
N TYR A 5 31.26 13.21 -6.77
CA TYR A 5 31.59 11.82 -6.46
C TYR A 5 30.34 11.14 -5.92
N LEU A 6 29.80 10.18 -6.68
CA LEU A 6 28.66 9.36 -6.27
C LEU A 6 29.16 8.27 -5.31
N TYR A 7 28.77 8.33 -4.04
CA TYR A 7 28.89 7.19 -3.14
C TYR A 7 27.52 6.50 -3.07
N ALA A 8 27.39 5.34 -3.70
CA ALA A 8 26.32 4.42 -3.38
C ALA A 8 26.74 3.72 -2.08
N GLN A 9 26.22 4.17 -0.93
CA GLN A 9 26.45 3.45 0.32
C GLN A 9 25.71 2.10 0.24
N PRO A 10 26.42 0.95 0.32
CA PRO A 10 25.75 -0.33 0.48
C PRO A 10 24.93 -0.30 1.78
N PRO A 11 23.82 -1.05 1.88
CA PRO A 11 22.88 -0.96 2.99
C PRO A 11 23.58 -1.24 4.32
N THR A 12 24.00 -0.19 5.01
CA THR A 12 24.58 -0.26 6.35
C THR A 12 23.44 -0.45 7.33
N HIS A 13 23.31 -1.70 7.79
CA HIS A 13 22.49 -2.16 8.91
C HIS A 13 20.97 -2.20 8.67
N GLN A 14 20.48 -3.36 8.23
CA GLN A 14 19.07 -3.72 8.33
C GLN A 14 18.72 -3.88 9.83
N SER A 15 18.26 -2.81 10.47
CA SER A 15 17.50 -2.93 11.70
C SER A 15 16.28 -3.78 11.39
N SER A 16 16.32 -5.04 11.84
CA SER A 16 15.22 -5.99 11.72
C SER A 16 14.07 -5.54 12.61
N LEU A 17 13.37 -4.49 12.19
CA LEU A 17 12.02 -4.24 12.66
C LEU A 17 11.20 -5.50 12.32
N PRO A 18 10.38 -6.00 13.25
CA PRO A 18 9.53 -7.14 12.96
C PRO A 18 8.74 -6.84 11.68
N PRO A 19 8.59 -7.80 10.75
CA PRO A 19 7.98 -7.55 9.45
C PRO A 19 6.49 -7.25 9.61
N SER A 20 6.17 -6.01 9.95
CA SER A 20 4.82 -5.48 9.90
C SER A 20 4.54 -5.09 8.45
N GLU A 21 4.09 -6.07 7.68
CA GLU A 21 3.45 -5.94 6.35
C GLU A 21 4.33 -5.43 5.18
N TRP A 22 5.44 -4.76 5.46
CA TRP A 22 6.32 -4.13 4.48
C TRP A 22 7.76 -4.63 4.60
N ASN A 23 8.34 -5.05 3.48
CA ASN A 23 9.74 -5.41 3.38
C ASN A 23 10.56 -4.23 2.85
N PHE A 24 11.57 -3.79 3.59
CA PHE A 24 12.50 -2.76 3.14
C PHE A 24 13.56 -3.41 2.25
N THR A 25 13.47 -3.15 0.94
CA THR A 25 14.31 -3.82 -0.05
C THR A 25 15.58 -3.02 -0.33
N LEU A 26 15.48 -1.70 -0.44
CA LEU A 26 16.61 -0.83 -0.75
C LEU A 26 16.37 0.57 -0.18
N ILE A 27 17.43 1.19 0.35
CA ILE A 27 17.43 2.61 0.73
C ILE A 27 18.59 3.26 -0.02
N THR A 28 18.29 4.27 -0.84
CA THR A 28 19.32 5.08 -1.53
C THR A 28 19.28 6.52 -1.03
N SER A 29 20.44 7.14 -0.86
CA SER A 29 20.55 8.54 -0.47
C SER A 29 21.29 9.31 -1.54
N HIS A 30 20.67 10.39 -2.03
CA HIS A 30 21.23 11.28 -3.05
C HIS A 30 21.37 12.67 -2.45
N ASN A 31 22.59 13.19 -2.40
CA ASN A 31 22.81 14.59 -2.03
C ASN A 31 22.86 15.43 -3.30
N HIS A 32 22.05 16.49 -3.38
CA HIS A 32 22.04 17.42 -4.50
C HIS A 32 22.25 18.83 -3.98
N SER A 33 23.23 19.54 -4.52
CA SER A 33 23.41 20.97 -4.30
C SER A 33 22.84 21.75 -5.48
N TYR A 34 21.83 22.57 -5.23
CA TYR A 34 21.27 23.49 -6.21
C TYR A 34 21.90 24.87 -5.99
N VAL A 35 22.32 25.51 -7.09
CA VAL A 35 22.74 26.91 -7.07
C VAL A 35 21.60 27.70 -7.70
N TYR A 36 20.99 28.58 -6.92
CA TYR A 36 19.94 29.47 -7.39
C TYR A 36 20.56 30.83 -7.71
N GLU A 37 20.23 31.34 -8.89
CA GLU A 37 20.48 32.73 -9.29
C GLU A 37 19.33 33.57 -8.73
N ASP A 38 19.66 34.59 -7.95
CA ASP A 38 18.70 35.58 -7.48
C ASP A 38 18.59 36.69 -8.53
N ASP A 39 17.43 36.78 -9.19
CA ASP A 39 17.15 37.74 -10.26
C ASP A 39 17.28 39.21 -9.81
N GLU A 40 17.21 39.50 -8.50
CA GLU A 40 17.16 40.86 -7.97
C GLU A 40 18.52 41.42 -7.49
N ASN A 41 19.44 40.56 -7.05
CA ASN A 41 20.69 40.99 -6.38
C ASN A 41 21.98 40.43 -7.04
N ASP A 42 21.86 39.76 -8.18
CA ASP A 42 22.98 39.09 -8.90
C ASP A 42 23.86 38.24 -7.96
N SER A 43 23.23 37.71 -6.91
CA SER A 43 23.89 36.96 -5.85
C SER A 43 23.55 35.49 -5.98
N LEU A 44 24.58 34.65 -6.13
CA LEU A 44 24.44 33.20 -6.20
C LEU A 44 24.29 32.62 -4.79
N PHE A 45 23.18 31.95 -4.51
CA PHE A 45 22.99 31.20 -3.27
C PHE A 45 22.98 29.69 -3.52
N SER A 46 23.81 28.94 -2.79
CA SER A 46 23.89 27.47 -2.90
C SER A 46 23.21 26.77 -1.73
N ILE A 47 22.21 25.93 -2.01
CA ILE A 47 21.58 25.07 -1.02
C ILE A 47 21.98 23.61 -1.25
N ALA A 48 22.27 22.89 -0.18
CA ALA A 48 22.51 21.44 -0.21
C ALA A 48 21.29 20.71 0.36
N THR A 49 20.74 19.77 -0.41
CA THR A 49 19.59 18.95 -0.03
C THR A 49 19.99 17.48 -0.06
N ALA A 50 19.58 16.72 0.95
CA ALA A 50 19.71 15.27 0.98
C ALA A 50 18.34 14.63 0.69
N THR A 51 18.27 13.81 -0.36
CA THR A 51 17.09 13.07 -0.77
C THR A 51 17.25 11.60 -0.42
N PHE A 52 16.35 11.06 0.40
CA PHE A 52 16.31 9.64 0.75
C PHE A 52 15.20 8.96 -0.04
N CYS A 53 15.55 7.95 -0.84
CA CYS A 53 14.61 7.10 -1.55
C CYS A 53 14.53 5.74 -0.83
N VAL A 54 13.34 5.39 -0.37
CA VAL A 54 13.08 4.11 0.32
C VAL A 54 12.21 3.25 -0.58
N PHE A 55 12.69 2.04 -0.91
CA PHE A 55 11.95 1.05 -1.66
C PHE A 55 11.31 0.05 -0.70
N LEU A 56 9.98 0.12 -0.59
CA LEU A 56 9.16 -0.80 0.21
C LEU A 56 8.44 -1.80 -0.69
N GLN A 57 8.54 -3.09 -0.37
CA GLN A 57 7.80 -4.16 -1.02
C GLN A 57 6.68 -4.64 -0.09
N ARG A 58 5.43 -4.58 -0.55
CA ARG A 58 4.25 -5.03 0.23
C ARG A 58 4.07 -6.55 0.12
N TYR A 59 3.69 -7.21 1.22
CA TYR A 59 3.25 -8.61 1.20
C TYR A 59 1.72 -8.70 1.05
N PRO A 60 1.18 -9.17 -0.10
CA PRO A 60 -0.26 -9.23 -0.31
C PRO A 60 -0.94 -10.47 0.34
N ASN A 61 -0.19 -11.40 0.94
CA ASN A 61 -0.72 -12.71 1.35
C ASN A 61 -1.93 -12.64 2.30
N TYR A 62 -1.88 -11.78 3.32
CA TYR A 62 -2.99 -11.62 4.26
C TYR A 62 -4.23 -11.04 3.55
N TYR A 63 -4.01 -10.02 2.75
CA TYR A 63 -5.04 -9.34 1.99
C TYR A 63 -5.74 -10.26 0.97
N VAL A 64 -4.97 -11.11 0.27
CA VAL A 64 -5.47 -12.09 -0.69
C VAL A 64 -6.26 -13.19 0.00
N ASN A 65 -5.77 -13.72 1.12
CA ASN A 65 -6.49 -14.76 1.87
C ASN A 65 -7.85 -14.27 2.38
N THR A 66 -7.92 -13.06 2.94
CA THR A 66 -9.19 -12.48 3.42
C THR A 66 -10.19 -12.27 2.27
N LEU A 67 -9.73 -11.87 1.09
CA LEU A 67 -10.58 -11.73 -0.10
C LEU A 67 -11.08 -13.08 -0.63
N ILE A 68 -10.20 -14.10 -0.67
CA ILE A 68 -10.56 -15.46 -1.11
C ILE A 68 -11.59 -16.08 -0.16
N ILE A 69 -11.45 -15.88 1.16
CA ILE A 69 -12.40 -16.39 2.15
C ILE A 69 -13.79 -15.77 1.93
N SER A 70 -13.87 -14.44 1.76
CA SER A 70 -15.13 -13.76 1.48
C SER A 70 -15.75 -14.25 0.16
N SER A 71 -14.95 -14.40 -0.90
CA SER A 71 -15.39 -14.93 -2.19
C SER A 71 -15.91 -16.38 -2.12
N THR A 72 -15.25 -17.24 -1.35
CA THR A 72 -15.63 -18.66 -1.23
C THR A 72 -16.94 -18.82 -0.45
N LEU A 73 -17.12 -18.05 0.63
CA LEU A 73 -18.38 -18.01 1.37
C LEU A 73 -19.55 -17.61 0.47
N LEU A 74 -19.32 -16.64 -0.41
CA LEU A 74 -20.35 -16.20 -1.34
C LEU A 74 -20.72 -17.28 -2.35
N CYS A 75 -19.73 -17.99 -2.90
CA CYS A 75 -19.95 -19.09 -3.82
C CYS A 75 -20.78 -20.20 -3.16
N LEU A 76 -20.46 -20.58 -1.92
CA LEU A 76 -21.22 -21.57 -1.15
C LEU A 76 -22.66 -21.14 -0.90
N LEU A 77 -22.89 -19.88 -0.52
CA LEU A 77 -24.23 -19.35 -0.30
C LEU A 77 -25.07 -19.34 -1.59
N SER A 78 -24.45 -19.09 -2.75
CA SER A 78 -25.13 -19.23 -4.05
C SER A 78 -25.58 -20.66 -4.29
N PHE A 79 -24.74 -21.67 -4.01
CA PHE A 79 -25.15 -23.08 -4.09
C PHE A 79 -26.30 -23.41 -3.13
N VAL A 80 -26.23 -22.95 -1.88
CA VAL A 80 -27.32 -23.14 -0.90
C VAL A 80 -28.63 -22.51 -1.39
N THR A 81 -28.56 -21.35 -2.05
CA THR A 81 -29.74 -20.68 -2.62
C THR A 81 -30.37 -21.48 -3.76
N PHE A 82 -29.58 -22.21 -4.55
CA PHE A 82 -30.10 -23.13 -5.57
C PHE A 82 -30.72 -24.41 -4.99
N LEU A 83 -30.26 -24.86 -3.82
CA LEU A 83 -30.88 -25.98 -3.10
C LEU A 83 -32.16 -25.57 -2.35
N ALA A 84 -32.31 -24.28 -1.99
CA ALA A 84 -33.46 -23.78 -1.28
C ALA A 84 -34.69 -23.60 -2.22
N PRO A 85 -35.85 -24.19 -1.89
CA PRO A 85 -37.02 -24.20 -2.77
C PRO A 85 -37.53 -22.78 -3.12
N PRO A 86 -38.11 -22.60 -4.33
CA PRO A 86 -38.37 -21.30 -4.98
C PRO A 86 -39.44 -20.38 -4.35
N ASP A 87 -40.16 -20.83 -3.32
CA ASP A 87 -41.29 -20.09 -2.73
C ASP A 87 -40.95 -19.21 -1.51
N SER A 88 -39.67 -19.20 -1.12
CA SER A 88 -39.23 -18.56 0.10
C SER A 88 -38.58 -17.20 -0.14
N ASP A 89 -39.10 -16.15 0.52
CA ASP A 89 -38.60 -14.77 0.56
C ASP A 89 -37.13 -14.67 1.03
N GLU A 90 -36.66 -15.71 1.73
CA GLU A 90 -35.32 -15.83 2.30
C GLU A 90 -34.19 -15.73 1.25
N ARG A 91 -34.41 -16.11 -0.01
CA ARG A 91 -33.39 -16.02 -1.08
C ARG A 91 -32.95 -14.58 -1.36
N ILE A 92 -33.90 -13.64 -1.26
CA ILE A 92 -33.71 -12.24 -1.61
C ILE A 92 -32.95 -11.55 -0.47
N SER A 93 -33.36 -11.84 0.77
CA SER A 93 -32.68 -11.39 1.99
C SER A 93 -31.23 -11.91 2.09
N LEU A 94 -30.98 -13.16 1.69
CA LEU A 94 -29.64 -13.74 1.61
C LEU A 94 -28.77 -13.03 0.55
N GLY A 95 -29.31 -12.76 -0.64
CA GLY A 95 -28.61 -12.03 -1.69
C GLY A 95 -28.23 -10.61 -1.29
N VAL A 96 -29.13 -9.87 -0.63
CA VAL A 96 -28.84 -8.52 -0.12
C VAL A 96 -27.76 -8.57 0.96
N SER A 97 -27.82 -9.54 1.88
CA SER A 97 -26.81 -9.70 2.94
C SER A 97 -25.42 -10.03 2.37
N MET A 98 -25.34 -10.81 1.29
CA MET A 98 -24.09 -11.08 0.56
C MET A 98 -23.49 -9.81 -0.06
N VAL A 99 -24.31 -8.98 -0.70
CA VAL A 99 -23.88 -7.71 -1.31
C VAL A 99 -23.39 -6.72 -0.25
N VAL A 100 -24.09 -6.63 0.89
CA VAL A 100 -23.67 -5.80 2.03
C VAL A 100 -22.36 -6.33 2.62
N GLY A 101 -22.20 -7.63 2.80
CA GLY A 101 -20.97 -8.25 3.30
C GLY A 101 -19.75 -8.01 2.39
N LEU A 102 -19.94 -8.10 1.07
CA LEU A 102 -18.94 -7.72 0.08
C LEU A 102 -18.57 -6.24 0.15
N THR A 103 -19.58 -5.37 0.18
CA THR A 103 -19.40 -3.92 0.19
C THR A 103 -18.65 -3.47 1.45
N VAL A 104 -18.98 -4.05 2.61
CA VAL A 104 -18.27 -3.79 3.87
C VAL A 104 -16.84 -4.34 3.81
N SER A 105 -16.64 -5.54 3.28
CA SER A 105 -15.31 -6.13 3.12
C SER A 105 -14.41 -5.24 2.24
N ILE A 106 -14.93 -4.73 1.12
CA ILE A 106 -14.20 -3.87 0.19
C ILE A 106 -13.99 -2.46 0.78
N THR A 107 -15.01 -1.88 1.42
CA THR A 107 -14.94 -0.54 2.02
C THR A 107 -13.95 -0.50 3.19
N CYS A 108 -13.95 -1.53 4.03
CA CYS A 108 -13.00 -1.67 5.13
C CYS A 108 -11.56 -1.87 4.62
N TRP A 109 -11.40 -2.54 3.48
CA TRP A 109 -10.09 -2.81 2.86
C TRP A 109 -9.55 -1.62 2.05
N GLY A 110 -10.43 -0.84 1.43
CA GLY A 110 -10.10 0.37 0.67
C GLY A 110 -9.76 1.58 1.54
N HIS A 111 -10.12 1.55 2.83
CA HIS A 111 -9.69 2.57 3.77
C HIS A 111 -8.32 2.17 4.33
N PRO A 112 -7.22 2.87 3.98
CA PRO A 112 -5.97 2.66 4.70
C PRO A 112 -6.23 2.91 6.19
N PRO A 113 -5.61 2.15 7.11
CA PRO A 113 -5.68 2.47 8.52
C PRO A 113 -5.13 3.89 8.67
N LEU A 114 -6.04 4.84 8.94
CA LEU A 114 -5.66 6.13 9.48
C LEU A 114 -4.80 5.82 10.69
N CYS A 115 -3.53 6.26 10.62
CA CYS A 115 -2.58 6.24 11.72
C CYS A 115 -3.31 6.52 13.04
N LYS A 116 -3.31 5.53 13.91
CA LYS A 116 -3.38 5.70 15.35
C LYS A 116 -2.09 5.15 15.92
#